data_AF-A0A7V3K5E1-F1
#
_entry.id   AF-A0A7V3K5E1-F1
#
_cell.length_a   1.000
_cell.length_b   1.000
_cell.length_c   1.000
_cell.angle_alpha   90.00
_cell.angle_beta   90.00
_cell.angle_gamma   90.00
#
_symmetry.space_group_name_H-M   'P 1'
#
loop_
_entity.id
_entity.type
_entity.pdbx_description
1 polymer ?
#
loop_
_entity_poly.entity_id
_entity_poly.type
_entity_poly.pdbx_seq_one_letter_code
_entity_poly.pdbx_strand_id
1 'polypeptide(L)'
;MKHTGQRLAAGLVLLAVLGVALSCQAGPQGDWLVYSGPVEVSVDAGDSIPGTDLRYLGRTEQGAQMLIGDQKAIRKVGDSLEYKGEPARDVRLSLALRVAWYDAERLHAVGTVELAVRNPQPQAMPAAKESRLHYTVPILYWVERGRAIPGTTITYQGKTDQGALLGGVEGYPYRKTADSILWEGRLRDGVWLQLEGRTGIFDDDRLQVLGLATVWVDLK
;
A
#
# COMPACT_ATOMS: atom_id res chain seq x y z
N MET A 1 30.08 35.89 -24.57
CA MET A 1 30.29 34.43 -24.37
C MET A 1 29.24 33.94 -23.39
N LYS A 2 28.44 32.95 -23.80
CA LYS A 2 27.26 32.45 -23.07
C LYS A 2 27.68 31.35 -22.09
N HIS A 3 27.31 31.45 -20.81
CA HIS A 3 27.39 30.33 -19.88
C HIS A 3 26.06 29.56 -19.91
N THR A 4 26.08 28.47 -20.68
CA THR A 4 25.08 27.41 -20.68
C THR A 4 25.54 26.34 -19.71
N GLY A 5 24.78 26.06 -18.65
CA GLY A 5 25.17 25.04 -17.68
C GLY A 5 24.12 24.77 -16.61
N GLN A 6 22.87 24.51 -17.01
CA GLN A 6 21.80 24.22 -16.03
C GLN A 6 20.76 23.26 -16.61
N ARG A 7 21.17 22.04 -17.02
CA ARG A 7 20.23 20.96 -17.41
C ARG A 7 20.83 19.57 -17.25
N LEU A 8 21.17 19.13 -16.03
CA LEU A 8 21.59 17.73 -15.80
C LEU A 8 21.17 17.13 -14.44
N ALA A 9 20.15 17.69 -13.76
CA ALA A 9 19.69 17.17 -12.46
C ALA A 9 18.31 16.49 -12.47
N ALA A 10 17.60 16.46 -13.60
CA ALA A 10 16.24 15.92 -13.68
C ALA A 10 16.16 14.43 -14.09
N GLY A 11 17.27 13.84 -14.56
CA GLY A 11 17.28 12.47 -15.10
C GLY A 11 17.50 11.35 -14.09
N LEU A 12 18.08 11.65 -12.92
CA LEU A 12 18.49 10.61 -11.96
C LEU A 12 17.41 10.20 -10.96
N VAL A 13 16.40 11.07 -10.72
CA VAL A 13 15.33 10.77 -9.76
C VAL A 13 14.33 9.76 -10.33
N LEU A 14 14.11 9.74 -11.65
CA LEU A 14 13.15 8.84 -12.28
C LEU A 14 13.64 7.38 -12.36
N LEU A 15 14.96 7.15 -12.41
CA LEU A 15 15.55 5.81 -12.46
C LEU A 15 15.67 5.14 -11.08
N ALA A 16 15.70 5.91 -9.99
CA ALA A 16 15.69 5.36 -8.63
C ALA A 16 14.30 4.82 -8.23
N VAL A 17 13.22 5.30 -8.85
CA VAL A 17 11.85 4.82 -8.59
C VAL A 17 11.58 3.48 -9.26
N LEU A 18 12.21 3.17 -10.41
CA LEU A 18 12.07 1.87 -11.07
C LEU A 18 12.78 0.72 -10.33
N GLY A 19 13.81 1.01 -9.53
CA GLY A 19 14.58 -0.02 -8.80
C GLY A 19 13.86 -0.62 -7.59
N VAL A 20 12.80 0.01 -7.08
CA VAL A 20 12.05 -0.45 -5.90
C VAL A 20 10.89 -1.40 -6.29
N ALA A 21 10.58 -1.54 -7.57
CA ALA A 21 9.47 -2.38 -8.05
C ALA A 21 9.70 -3.91 -7.89
N LEU A 22 10.91 -4.35 -7.52
CA LEU A 22 11.25 -5.78 -7.40
C LEU A 22 10.93 -6.41 -6.03
N SER A 23 10.47 -5.63 -5.04
CA SER A 23 10.10 -6.17 -3.71
C SER A 23 8.59 -6.25 -3.44
N CYS A 24 7.73 -6.01 -4.44
CA CYS A 24 6.27 -6.11 -4.29
C CYS A 24 5.78 -7.57 -4.39
N GLN A 25 6.34 -8.48 -3.59
CA GLN A 25 5.68 -9.77 -3.33
C GLN A 25 4.88 -9.66 -2.03
N ALA A 26 3.64 -9.17 -2.14
CA ALA A 26 2.67 -9.18 -1.05
C ALA A 26 2.06 -10.60 -0.86
N GLY A 27 2.91 -11.61 -0.72
CA GLY A 27 2.48 -12.98 -0.42
C GLY A 27 2.20 -13.16 1.08
N PRO A 28 1.41 -14.19 1.48
CA PRO A 28 1.37 -14.62 2.87
C PRO A 28 2.78 -15.02 3.33
N GLN A 29 3.32 -14.34 4.33
CA GLN A 29 4.57 -14.70 5.00
C GLN A 29 4.23 -15.39 6.32
N GLY A 30 4.02 -16.71 6.25
CA GLY A 30 3.46 -17.49 7.36
C GLY A 30 2.06 -16.99 7.72
N ASP A 31 1.86 -16.63 8.99
CA ASP A 31 0.60 -16.11 9.53
C ASP A 31 0.30 -14.65 9.13
N TRP A 32 1.16 -14.00 8.36
CA TRP A 32 1.00 -12.58 8.01
C TRP A 32 0.65 -12.38 6.54
N LEU A 33 -0.32 -11.51 6.28
CA LEU A 33 -0.57 -10.96 4.96
C LEU A 33 -0.02 -9.54 4.92
N VAL A 34 0.96 -9.31 4.05
CA VAL A 34 1.74 -8.08 4.00
C VAL A 34 1.40 -7.31 2.75
N TYR A 35 1.07 -6.03 2.92
CA TYR A 35 0.84 -5.06 1.86
C TYR A 35 1.95 -4.02 1.93
N SER A 36 2.78 -3.95 0.88
CA SER A 36 3.95 -3.06 0.86
C SER A 36 4.06 -2.36 -0.47
N GLY A 37 4.43 -1.08 -0.43
CA GLY A 37 4.54 -0.28 -1.65
C GLY A 37 4.86 1.19 -1.40
N PRO A 38 4.99 1.97 -2.49
CA PRO A 38 5.15 3.42 -2.39
C PRO A 38 3.88 4.09 -1.86
N VAL A 39 4.05 5.18 -1.12
CA VAL A 39 2.95 5.97 -0.57
C VAL A 39 3.29 7.47 -0.58
N GLU A 40 2.26 8.29 -0.77
CA GLU A 40 2.27 9.71 -0.41
C GLU A 40 1.36 9.91 0.80
N VAL A 41 1.83 10.68 1.78
CA VAL A 41 1.08 11.07 2.96
C VAL A 41 1.03 12.60 3.01
N SER A 42 -0.17 13.14 3.20
CA SER A 42 -0.38 14.55 3.52
C SER A 42 -1.07 14.66 4.87
N VAL A 43 -0.61 15.59 5.70
CA VAL A 43 -1.16 15.83 7.03
C VAL A 43 -1.25 17.33 7.30
N ASP A 44 -2.39 17.76 7.83
CA ASP A 44 -2.63 19.14 8.23
C ASP A 44 -1.81 19.49 9.48
N ALA A 45 -1.49 20.78 9.65
CA ALA A 45 -0.84 21.28 10.85
C ALA A 45 -1.77 21.06 12.05
N GLY A 46 -1.23 20.44 13.09
CA GLY A 46 -1.99 19.97 14.23
C GLY A 46 -2.47 18.52 14.10
N ASP A 47 -2.27 17.83 12.99
CA ASP A 47 -2.67 16.43 12.83
C ASP A 47 -1.47 15.47 12.82
N SER A 48 -1.75 14.20 13.12
CA SER A 48 -0.78 13.12 13.05
C SER A 48 -0.90 12.37 11.74
N ILE A 49 0.24 11.86 11.25
CA ILE A 49 0.23 10.86 10.19
C ILE A 49 -0.62 9.67 10.69
N PRO A 50 -1.64 9.22 9.94
CA PRO A 50 -2.57 8.19 10.40
C PRO A 50 -1.86 6.94 10.93
N GLY A 51 -2.31 6.45 12.09
CA GLY A 51 -1.73 5.26 12.73
C GLY A 51 -0.38 5.48 13.42
N THR A 52 0.07 6.73 13.57
CA THR A 52 1.36 7.04 14.20
C THR A 52 1.25 8.16 15.24
N ASP A 53 2.34 8.37 15.97
CA ASP A 53 2.57 9.51 16.87
C ASP A 53 3.34 10.66 16.19
N LEU A 54 3.53 10.61 14.87
CA LEU A 54 4.22 11.65 14.10
C LEU A 54 3.25 12.78 13.77
N ARG A 55 3.33 13.88 14.53
CA ARG A 55 2.45 15.04 14.38
C ARG A 55 3.14 16.20 13.67
N TYR A 56 2.48 16.78 12.68
CA TYR A 56 2.96 18.04 12.11
C TYR A 56 2.46 19.22 12.94
N LEU A 57 3.34 20.11 13.39
CA LEU A 57 2.96 21.29 14.18
C LEU A 57 2.91 22.58 13.36
N GLY A 58 3.42 22.57 12.13
CA GLY A 58 3.51 23.74 11.26
C GLY A 58 4.95 24.10 10.88
N ARG A 59 5.09 25.15 10.07
CA ARG A 59 6.38 25.65 9.59
C ARG A 59 7.01 26.64 10.57
N THR A 60 8.33 26.55 10.69
CA THR A 60 9.20 27.54 11.35
C THR A 60 10.23 28.08 10.37
N GLU A 61 11.03 29.06 10.78
CA GLU A 61 12.18 29.54 10.00
C GLU A 61 13.24 28.43 9.76
N GLN A 62 13.32 27.45 10.66
CA GLN A 62 14.34 26.39 10.62
C GLN A 62 13.89 25.15 9.83
N GLY A 63 12.58 24.95 9.70
CA GLY A 63 11.99 23.81 8.99
C GLY A 63 10.56 23.48 9.42
N ALA A 64 10.06 22.32 9.01
CA ALA A 64 8.85 21.71 9.53
C ALA A 64 9.06 21.34 11.00
N GLN A 65 8.24 21.88 11.89
CA GLN A 65 8.23 21.45 13.28
C GLN A 65 7.34 20.23 13.41
N MET A 66 7.90 19.14 13.92
CA MET A 66 7.22 17.88 14.20
C MET A 66 7.17 17.64 15.71
N LEU A 67 6.12 16.95 16.15
CA LEU A 67 6.12 16.23 17.41
C LEU A 67 6.31 14.74 17.10
N ILE A 68 7.30 14.11 17.70
CA ILE A 68 7.62 12.68 17.54
C ILE A 68 7.62 12.07 18.94
N GLY A 69 6.62 11.25 19.25
CA GLY A 69 6.26 10.97 20.63
C GLY A 69 5.91 12.28 21.35
N ASP A 70 6.63 12.59 22.43
CA ASP A 70 6.49 13.85 23.17
C ASP A 70 7.62 14.86 22.88
N GLN A 71 8.46 14.60 21.88
CA GLN A 71 9.63 15.42 21.57
C GLN A 71 9.42 16.29 20.34
N LYS A 72 9.72 17.59 20.47
CA LYS A 72 9.74 18.51 19.33
C LYS A 72 11.00 18.30 18.50
N ALA A 73 10.85 18.16 17.19
CA ALA A 73 11.95 18.03 16.24
C ALA A 73 11.74 18.97 15.05
N ILE A 74 12.84 19.45 14.47
CA ILE A 74 12.81 20.19 13.20
C ILE A 74 13.20 19.24 12.07
N ARG A 75 12.42 19.23 11.00
CA ARG A 75 12.65 18.46 9.77
C ARG A 75 12.69 19.39 8.57
N LYS A 76 13.61 19.15 7.65
CA LYS A 76 13.74 19.84 6.37
C LYS A 76 13.30 18.93 5.24
N VAL A 77 13.11 19.52 4.05
CA VAL A 77 12.88 18.74 2.82
C VAL A 77 14.01 17.72 2.65
N GLY A 78 13.64 16.46 2.42
CA GLY A 78 14.54 15.33 2.30
C GLY A 78 14.82 14.58 3.61
N ASP A 79 14.53 15.16 4.78
CA ASP A 79 14.72 14.48 6.07
C ASP A 79 13.74 13.31 6.22
N SER A 80 14.16 12.29 6.97
CA SER A 80 13.34 11.09 7.19
C SER A 80 12.26 11.30 8.24
N LEU A 81 11.14 10.62 8.02
CA LEU A 81 10.06 10.37 8.98
C LEU A 81 9.83 8.86 9.00
N GLU A 82 10.34 8.20 10.03
CA GLU A 82 10.27 6.75 10.18
C GLU A 82 9.34 6.39 11.34
N TYR A 83 8.55 5.32 11.15
CA TYR A 83 7.68 4.78 12.18
C TYR A 83 7.63 3.26 12.08
N LYS A 84 7.59 2.58 13.23
CA LYS A 84 7.27 1.16 13.35
C LYS A 84 6.40 0.95 14.58
N GLY A 85 5.24 0.35 14.40
CA GLY A 85 4.34 0.10 15.52
C GLY A 85 3.10 -0.71 15.15
N GLU A 86 2.14 -0.74 16.07
CA GLU A 86 0.91 -1.53 15.96
C GLU A 86 -0.32 -0.64 16.14
N PRO A 87 -0.81 0.00 15.07
CA PRO A 87 -1.92 0.96 15.15
C PRO A 87 -3.25 0.30 15.56
N ALA A 88 -3.37 -1.00 15.32
CA ALA A 88 -4.52 -1.81 15.71
C ALA A 88 -4.06 -3.19 16.19
N ARG A 89 -4.95 -3.95 16.83
CA ARG A 89 -4.63 -5.30 17.31
C ARG A 89 -4.30 -6.19 16.12
N ASP A 90 -3.16 -6.90 16.18
CA ASP A 90 -2.69 -7.81 15.13
C ASP A 90 -2.44 -7.15 13.76
N VAL A 91 -2.22 -5.83 13.76
CA VAL A 91 -1.81 -5.05 12.59
C VAL A 91 -0.48 -4.40 12.90
N ARG A 92 0.50 -4.59 12.02
CA ARG A 92 1.79 -3.88 12.08
C ARG A 92 1.86 -2.86 10.97
N LEU A 93 2.40 -1.70 11.29
CA LEU A 93 2.67 -0.62 10.37
C LEU A 93 4.13 -0.23 10.45
N SER A 94 4.80 -0.19 9.29
CA SER A 94 6.12 0.40 9.13
C SER A 94 6.04 1.47 8.05
N LEU A 95 6.54 2.66 8.35
CA LEU A 95 6.66 3.78 7.41
C LEU A 95 8.12 4.19 7.30
N ALA A 96 8.58 4.37 6.06
CA ALA A 96 9.88 4.96 5.75
C ALA A 96 9.65 6.11 4.77
N LEU A 97 9.37 7.29 5.30
CA LEU A 97 9.02 8.47 4.53
C LEU A 97 10.15 9.49 4.51
N ARG A 98 10.10 10.39 3.54
CA ARG A 98 10.89 11.62 3.48
C ARG A 98 9.99 12.82 3.28
N VAL A 99 10.32 13.92 3.93
CA VAL A 99 9.63 15.20 3.74
C VAL A 99 9.81 15.64 2.29
N ALA A 100 8.71 15.75 1.55
CA ALA A 100 8.70 16.23 0.18
C ALA A 100 8.59 17.76 0.14
N TRP A 101 7.62 18.31 0.88
CA TRP A 101 7.42 19.75 1.04
C TRP A 101 6.52 20.04 2.25
N TYR A 102 6.51 21.30 2.70
CA TYR A 102 5.65 21.76 3.79
C TYR A 102 5.45 23.28 3.78
N ASP A 103 4.35 23.73 4.39
CA ASP A 103 4.03 25.14 4.62
C ASP A 103 3.39 25.35 6.00
N ALA A 104 2.72 26.48 6.27
CA ALA A 104 2.12 26.68 7.59
C ALA A 104 0.96 25.72 7.90
N GLU A 105 0.33 25.16 6.86
CA GLU A 105 -0.93 24.40 6.94
C GLU A 105 -0.71 22.91 6.73
N ARG A 106 0.27 22.49 5.93
CA ARG A 106 0.44 21.08 5.54
C ARG A 106 1.88 20.63 5.46
N LEU A 107 2.06 19.34 5.72
CA LEU A 107 3.26 18.57 5.44
C LEU A 107 2.91 17.47 4.42
N HIS A 108 3.71 17.37 3.37
CA HIS A 108 3.66 16.27 2.42
C HIS A 108 4.93 15.43 2.54
N ALA A 109 4.76 14.12 2.63
CA ALA A 109 5.83 13.15 2.72
C ALA A 109 5.61 12.03 1.70
N VAL A 110 6.71 11.50 1.16
CA VAL A 110 6.68 10.38 0.21
C VAL A 110 7.65 9.31 0.66
N GLY A 111 7.34 8.04 0.39
CA GLY A 111 8.22 6.94 0.75
C GLY A 111 7.56 5.59 0.59
N THR A 112 7.80 4.70 1.53
CA THR A 112 7.19 3.36 1.54
C THR A 112 6.37 3.09 2.79
N VAL A 113 5.37 2.26 2.62
CA VAL A 113 4.58 1.66 3.68
C VAL A 113 4.71 0.15 3.62
N GLU A 114 4.72 -0.48 4.79
CA GLU A 114 4.45 -1.90 4.97
C GLU A 114 3.36 -2.05 6.03
N LEU A 115 2.23 -2.63 5.63
CA LEU A 115 1.10 -2.93 6.49
C LEU A 115 0.93 -4.44 6.53
N ALA A 116 1.13 -5.05 7.70
CA ALA A 116 1.01 -6.49 7.88
C ALA A 116 -0.19 -6.82 8.76
N VAL A 117 -1.04 -7.73 8.28
CA VAL A 117 -2.24 -8.20 8.97
C VAL A 117 -2.02 -9.65 9.39
N ARG A 118 -2.10 -9.95 10.68
CA ARG A 118 -1.93 -11.32 11.18
C ARG A 118 -3.20 -12.12 11.02
N ASN A 119 -3.07 -13.40 10.72
CA ASN A 119 -4.13 -14.41 10.65
C ASN A 119 -5.40 -13.89 9.96
N PRO A 120 -5.30 -13.41 8.69
CA PRO A 120 -6.48 -12.92 7.98
C PRO A 120 -7.49 -14.05 7.79
N GLN A 121 -8.76 -13.72 7.94
CA GLN A 121 -9.93 -14.55 7.69
C GLN A 121 -10.85 -13.82 6.69
N PRO A 122 -10.52 -13.84 5.39
CA PRO A 122 -11.26 -13.10 4.38
C PRO A 122 -12.74 -13.46 4.34
N GLN A 123 -13.60 -12.45 4.35
CA GLN A 123 -15.05 -12.59 4.18
C GLN A 123 -15.52 -11.55 3.16
N ALA A 124 -16.15 -12.02 2.07
CA ALA A 124 -16.67 -11.14 1.02
C ALA A 124 -17.90 -10.38 1.55
N MET A 125 -17.79 -9.06 1.61
CA MET A 125 -18.83 -8.14 2.07
C MET A 125 -18.42 -6.69 1.74
N PRO A 126 -19.33 -5.70 1.78
CA PRO A 126 -18.93 -4.31 1.63
C PRO A 126 -17.90 -3.90 2.69
N ALA A 127 -16.82 -3.25 2.26
CA ALA A 127 -15.77 -2.74 3.11
C ALA A 127 -16.21 -1.42 3.76
N ALA A 128 -15.89 -1.26 5.05
CA ALA A 128 -16.00 0.04 5.69
C ALA A 128 -14.81 0.91 5.26
N LYS A 129 -15.08 1.92 4.45
CA LYS A 129 -14.06 2.80 3.82
C LYS A 129 -13.83 4.11 4.58
N GLU A 130 -14.31 4.20 5.81
CA GLU A 130 -14.34 5.43 6.61
C GLU A 130 -13.07 5.65 7.45
N SER A 131 -12.18 4.64 7.55
CA SER A 131 -10.97 4.80 8.36
C SER A 131 -9.98 5.79 7.74
N ARG A 132 -9.45 6.67 8.62
CA ARG A 132 -8.33 7.57 8.29
C ARG A 132 -7.02 6.83 8.04
N LEU A 133 -6.84 5.63 8.59
CA LEU A 133 -5.70 4.78 8.28
C LEU A 133 -6.05 3.86 7.13
N HIS A 134 -5.66 4.28 5.92
CA HIS A 134 -5.75 3.44 4.74
C HIS A 134 -4.57 3.63 3.81
N TYR A 135 -4.19 2.56 3.10
CA TYR A 135 -3.13 2.59 2.12
C TYR A 135 -3.53 1.81 0.87
N THR A 136 -3.27 2.41 -0.28
CA THR A 136 -3.38 1.74 -1.59
C THR A 136 -1.98 1.40 -2.07
N VAL A 137 -1.70 0.12 -2.25
CA VAL A 137 -0.38 -0.36 -2.71
C VAL A 137 -0.51 -1.23 -3.96
N PRO A 138 0.49 -1.24 -4.85
CA PRO A 138 0.54 -2.19 -5.95
C PRO A 138 0.72 -3.62 -5.43
N ILE A 139 0.09 -4.56 -6.11
CA ILE A 139 0.21 -5.99 -5.83
C ILE A 139 0.66 -6.76 -7.07
N LEU A 140 1.43 -7.82 -6.83
CA LEU A 140 1.75 -8.84 -7.80
C LEU A 140 1.78 -10.21 -7.12
N TYR A 141 0.82 -11.06 -7.47
CA TYR A 141 0.67 -12.39 -6.90
C TYR A 141 0.85 -13.46 -7.95
N TRP A 142 1.56 -14.51 -7.57
CA TRP A 142 1.48 -15.81 -8.24
C TRP A 142 0.59 -16.71 -7.39
N VAL A 143 -0.56 -17.06 -7.94
CA VAL A 143 -1.61 -17.82 -7.27
C VAL A 143 -1.62 -19.21 -7.87
N GLU A 144 -1.21 -20.20 -7.08
CA GLU A 144 -1.24 -21.61 -7.47
C GLU A 144 -2.68 -22.11 -7.61
N ARG A 145 -2.87 -23.12 -8.46
CA ARG A 145 -4.14 -23.81 -8.63
C ARG A 145 -4.65 -24.33 -7.28
N GLY A 146 -5.95 -24.14 -7.04
CA GLY A 146 -6.62 -24.50 -5.79
C GLY A 146 -6.37 -23.52 -4.64
N ARG A 147 -5.53 -22.50 -4.81
CA ARG A 147 -5.26 -21.49 -3.79
C ARG A 147 -6.09 -20.23 -4.03
N ALA A 148 -6.36 -19.53 -2.94
CA ALA A 148 -7.00 -18.22 -2.98
C ALA A 148 -6.00 -17.12 -3.35
N ILE A 149 -6.47 -16.11 -4.07
CA ILE A 149 -5.73 -14.84 -4.24
C ILE A 149 -5.54 -14.25 -2.83
N PRO A 150 -4.30 -13.89 -2.42
CA PRO A 150 -4.01 -13.40 -1.09
C PRO A 150 -4.98 -12.31 -0.60
N GLY A 151 -5.56 -12.52 0.58
CA GLY A 151 -6.53 -11.61 1.20
C GLY A 151 -7.97 -11.73 0.71
N THR A 152 -8.26 -12.64 -0.21
CA THR A 152 -9.61 -12.78 -0.80
C THR A 152 -10.18 -14.18 -0.61
N THR A 153 -11.45 -14.34 -0.99
CA THR A 153 -12.11 -15.65 -1.13
C THR A 153 -12.03 -16.22 -2.55
N ILE A 154 -11.42 -15.50 -3.50
CA ILE A 154 -11.35 -15.89 -4.91
C ILE A 154 -10.24 -16.90 -5.11
N THR A 155 -10.53 -18.04 -5.74
CA THR A 155 -9.55 -19.12 -5.96
C THR A 155 -9.20 -19.29 -7.43
N TYR A 156 -7.94 -19.58 -7.74
CA TYR A 156 -7.57 -20.00 -9.09
C TYR A 156 -7.85 -21.50 -9.29
N GLN A 157 -8.60 -21.88 -10.32
CA GLN A 157 -8.98 -23.29 -10.56
C GLN A 157 -8.24 -23.96 -11.72
N GLY A 158 -7.44 -23.19 -12.48
CA GLY A 158 -6.68 -23.66 -13.64
C GLY A 158 -7.07 -22.92 -14.92
N LYS A 159 -6.36 -23.25 -16.01
CA LYS A 159 -6.61 -22.70 -17.33
C LYS A 159 -7.67 -23.51 -18.07
N THR A 160 -8.43 -22.83 -18.91
CA THR A 160 -9.40 -23.41 -19.85
C THR A 160 -9.28 -22.72 -21.21
N ASP A 161 -9.99 -23.23 -22.22
CA ASP A 161 -10.07 -22.59 -23.54
C ASP A 161 -10.70 -21.18 -23.48
N GLN A 162 -11.50 -20.90 -22.45
CA GLN A 162 -12.16 -19.60 -22.26
C GLN A 162 -11.29 -18.60 -21.47
N GLY A 163 -10.24 -19.07 -20.78
CA GLY A 163 -9.35 -18.27 -19.94
C GLY A 163 -9.03 -18.95 -18.60
N ALA A 164 -8.49 -18.17 -17.66
CA ALA A 164 -8.32 -18.57 -16.26
C ALA A 164 -9.68 -18.78 -15.62
N LEU A 165 -9.93 -19.95 -15.06
CA LEU A 165 -11.15 -20.24 -14.30
C LEU A 165 -10.96 -19.80 -12.85
N LEU A 166 -11.85 -18.93 -12.37
CA LEU A 166 -11.87 -18.44 -11.00
C LEU A 166 -13.07 -19.00 -10.23
N GLY A 167 -12.81 -19.44 -8.99
CA GLY A 167 -13.84 -19.77 -8.01
C GLY A 167 -14.08 -18.61 -7.03
N GLY A 168 -15.23 -18.62 -6.34
CA GLY A 168 -15.56 -17.58 -5.36
C GLY A 168 -15.90 -16.22 -5.97
N VAL A 169 -16.17 -16.17 -7.27
CA VAL A 169 -16.65 -14.99 -8.00
C VAL A 169 -18.14 -15.13 -8.31
N GLU A 170 -18.86 -14.00 -8.33
CA GLU A 170 -20.25 -13.97 -8.78
C GLU A 170 -20.32 -13.87 -10.31
N GLY A 171 -21.28 -14.57 -10.92
CA GLY A 171 -21.52 -14.52 -12.36
C GLY A 171 -20.46 -15.27 -13.19
N TYR A 172 -19.98 -14.62 -14.25
CA TYR A 172 -19.09 -15.24 -15.23
C TYR A 172 -17.70 -15.54 -14.63
N PRO A 173 -17.22 -16.80 -14.62
CA PRO A 173 -16.03 -17.18 -13.84
C PRO A 173 -14.71 -17.17 -14.62
N TYR A 174 -14.75 -16.97 -15.93
CA TYR A 174 -13.55 -17.01 -16.77
C TYR A 174 -12.93 -15.63 -16.93
N ARG A 175 -11.60 -15.56 -16.93
CA ARG A 175 -10.83 -14.33 -17.16
C ARG A 175 -9.73 -14.57 -18.19
N LYS A 176 -9.71 -13.75 -19.24
CA LYS A 176 -8.58 -13.65 -20.17
C LYS A 176 -7.52 -12.73 -19.60
N THR A 177 -6.35 -12.71 -20.23
CA THR A 177 -5.29 -11.76 -19.88
C THR A 177 -5.83 -10.32 -19.93
N ALA A 178 -5.48 -9.54 -18.91
CA ALA A 178 -5.94 -8.19 -18.61
C ALA A 178 -7.41 -8.04 -18.18
N ASP A 179 -8.20 -9.11 -18.10
CA ASP A 179 -9.55 -9.05 -17.53
C ASP A 179 -9.49 -8.73 -16.03
N SER A 180 -10.50 -7.99 -15.57
CA SER A 180 -10.56 -7.47 -14.20
C SER A 180 -10.94 -8.55 -13.18
N ILE A 181 -10.34 -8.46 -12.00
CA ILE A 181 -10.65 -9.24 -10.81
C ILE A 181 -10.93 -8.24 -9.70
N LEU A 182 -12.18 -8.15 -9.27
CA LEU A 182 -12.60 -7.25 -8.21
C LEU A 182 -13.00 -8.06 -6.99
N TRP A 183 -12.54 -7.65 -5.82
CA TRP A 183 -12.96 -8.22 -4.55
C TRP A 183 -13.01 -7.14 -3.48
N GLU A 184 -13.99 -7.24 -2.60
CA GLU A 184 -14.12 -6.36 -1.44
C GLU A 184 -14.58 -7.20 -0.25
N GLY A 185 -14.03 -6.89 0.93
CA GLY A 185 -14.34 -7.67 2.10
C GLY A 185 -13.55 -7.29 3.35
N ARG A 186 -13.87 -8.03 4.41
CA ARG A 186 -13.19 -7.94 5.68
C ARG A 186 -12.07 -8.96 5.74
N LEU A 187 -10.87 -8.54 6.13
CA LEU A 187 -9.76 -9.44 6.43
C LEU A 187 -9.84 -9.98 7.85
N ARG A 188 -10.32 -9.15 8.79
CA ARG A 188 -10.58 -9.47 10.19
C ARG A 188 -11.28 -8.28 10.84
N ASP A 189 -11.63 -8.38 12.12
CA ASP A 189 -12.24 -7.26 12.84
C ASP A 189 -11.38 -6.00 12.74
N GLY A 190 -11.99 -4.91 12.28
CA GLY A 190 -11.36 -3.61 12.08
C GLY A 190 -10.39 -3.52 10.90
N VAL A 191 -10.31 -4.53 10.02
CA VAL A 191 -9.41 -4.51 8.85
C VAL A 191 -10.14 -4.94 7.59
N TRP A 192 -10.13 -4.07 6.59
CA TRP A 192 -10.87 -4.23 5.35
C TRP A 192 -9.94 -4.16 4.14
N LEU A 193 -10.30 -4.87 3.08
CA LEU A 193 -9.55 -4.90 1.83
C LEU A 193 -10.50 -4.68 0.65
N GLN A 194 -10.05 -3.84 -0.28
CA GLN A 194 -10.53 -3.76 -1.65
C GLN A 194 -9.38 -4.14 -2.57
N LEU A 195 -9.59 -5.13 -3.41
CA LEU A 195 -8.65 -5.58 -4.43
C LEU A 195 -9.19 -5.23 -5.81
N GLU A 196 -8.40 -4.47 -6.55
CA GLU A 196 -8.63 -4.11 -7.95
C GLU A 196 -7.50 -4.72 -8.79
N GLY A 197 -7.67 -6.01 -9.08
CA GLY A 197 -6.71 -6.82 -9.80
C GLY A 197 -7.05 -6.97 -11.27
N ARG A 198 -6.07 -7.46 -12.02
CA ARG A 198 -6.20 -7.96 -13.38
C ARG A 198 -5.46 -9.26 -13.52
N THR A 199 -6.00 -10.11 -14.39
CA THR A 199 -5.39 -11.37 -14.79
C THR A 199 -4.14 -11.08 -15.61
N GLY A 200 -2.99 -11.60 -15.21
CA GLY A 200 -1.75 -11.55 -15.98
C GLY A 200 -1.58 -12.80 -16.84
N ILE A 201 -0.40 -13.40 -16.76
CA ILE A 201 -0.09 -14.69 -17.36
C ILE A 201 -0.70 -15.81 -16.52
N PHE A 202 -1.24 -16.85 -17.17
CA PHE A 202 -1.74 -18.05 -16.49
C PHE A 202 -1.56 -19.32 -17.32
N ASP A 203 -1.38 -20.42 -16.62
CA ASP A 203 -1.26 -21.79 -17.14
C ASP A 203 -2.04 -22.75 -16.23
N ASP A 204 -2.00 -24.06 -16.46
CA ASP A 204 -2.79 -25.00 -15.65
C ASP A 204 -2.46 -24.97 -14.15
N ASP A 205 -1.28 -24.50 -13.76
CA ASP A 205 -0.75 -24.58 -12.40
C ASP A 205 -0.81 -23.26 -11.65
N ARG A 206 -0.72 -22.12 -12.34
CA ARG A 206 -0.67 -20.80 -11.68
C ARG A 206 -1.30 -19.68 -12.49
N LEU A 207 -1.72 -18.67 -11.76
CA LEU A 207 -2.24 -17.40 -12.25
C LEU A 207 -1.41 -16.24 -11.68
N GLN A 208 -1.00 -15.33 -12.55
CA GLN A 208 -0.50 -14.02 -12.14
C GLN A 208 -1.68 -13.07 -11.92
N VAL A 209 -1.72 -12.39 -10.78
CA VAL A 209 -2.65 -11.29 -10.50
C VAL A 209 -1.86 -10.03 -10.23
N LEU A 210 -2.15 -8.95 -10.94
CA LEU A 210 -1.50 -7.65 -10.77
C LEU A 210 -2.55 -6.55 -10.59
N GLY A 211 -2.27 -5.52 -9.80
CA GLY A 211 -3.23 -4.44 -9.60
C GLY A 211 -2.96 -3.64 -8.34
N LEU A 212 -4.03 -3.19 -7.70
CA LEU A 212 -3.99 -2.42 -6.46
C LEU A 212 -4.73 -3.15 -5.34
N ALA A 213 -4.22 -3.02 -4.13
CA ALA A 213 -4.91 -3.37 -2.90
C ALA A 213 -5.01 -2.14 -2.02
N THR A 214 -6.24 -1.76 -1.66
CA THR A 214 -6.50 -0.75 -0.65
C THR A 214 -6.89 -1.43 0.64
N VAL A 215 -6.16 -1.14 1.71
CA VAL A 215 -6.42 -1.69 3.04
C VAL A 215 -6.82 -0.57 3.98
N TRP A 216 -7.95 -0.72 4.68
CA TRP A 216 -8.40 0.17 5.74
C TRP A 216 -8.24 -0.51 7.09
N VAL A 217 -7.83 0.25 8.10
CA VAL A 217 -7.63 -0.24 9.47
C VAL A 217 -8.30 0.69 10.45
N ASP A 218 -9.28 0.20 11.20
CA ASP A 218 -9.89 0.96 12.29
C ASP A 218 -8.88 1.09 13.44
N LEU A 219 -8.60 2.34 13.83
CA LEU A 219 -7.68 2.64 14.93
C LEU A 219 -8.34 2.31 16.28
N LYS A 220 -7.50 1.95 17.27
CA LYS A 220 -7.94 1.73 18.66
C LYS A 220 -8.45 2.99 19.34
#